data_AF-A0ABD1CGB1-F1
#
_entry.id   AF-A0ABD1CGB1-F1
#
_cell.length_a   1.000
_cell.length_b   1.000
_cell.length_c   1.000
_cell.angle_alpha   90.00
_cell.angle_beta   90.00
_cell.angle_gamma   90.00
#
_symmetry.space_group_name_H-M   'P 1'
#
loop_
_entity.id
_entity.type
_entity.pdbx_description
1 polymer ?
#
loop_
_entity_poly.entity_id
_entity_poly.type
_entity_poly.pdbx_seq_one_letter_code
_entity_poly.pdbx_strand_id
1 'polypeptide(L)'
;MADPKFQFLPYIRLHISTKDSYNKFKGKYLTGDVDFSDRIGKKFRTGYDSRSGEWDLAGEGEKESPIQKCLRLQCEMNELMEEITASQTDASKTKEEKASYEAVFDVVVYFAKAALLQPSQLDVIEGRLGNLVKTMNAIQEKSSANGQDANREQKILELYDIAKTTEPIAQILPEM
;
A
#
# COMPACT_ATOMS: atom_id res chain seq x y z
N MET A 1 70.89 -35.84 -22.81
CA MET A 1 69.94 -36.67 -23.58
C MET A 1 68.62 -36.61 -22.82
N ALA A 2 67.73 -35.69 -23.20
CA ALA A 2 66.47 -35.46 -22.49
C ALA A 2 65.38 -36.34 -23.10
N ASP A 3 64.62 -37.05 -22.26
CA ASP A 3 63.56 -37.96 -22.70
C ASP A 3 62.46 -37.21 -23.50
N PRO A 4 62.10 -37.68 -24.71
CA PRO A 4 61.17 -36.96 -25.59
C PRO A 4 59.69 -37.14 -25.23
N LYS A 5 59.36 -37.58 -24.01
CA LYS A 5 57.97 -37.95 -23.63
C LYS A 5 57.17 -36.86 -22.91
N PHE A 6 57.76 -35.72 -22.56
CA PHE A 6 56.99 -34.59 -22.05
C PHE A 6 56.49 -33.71 -23.19
N GLN A 7 55.58 -34.27 -23.99
CA GLN A 7 54.70 -33.46 -24.83
C GLN A 7 53.78 -32.68 -23.88
N PHE A 8 53.77 -31.36 -24.02
CA PHE A 8 52.87 -30.45 -23.32
C PHE A 8 51.45 -31.04 -23.32
N LEU A 9 50.94 -31.41 -22.15
CA LEU A 9 49.55 -31.82 -22.02
C LEU A 9 48.69 -30.66 -22.54
N PRO A 10 47.79 -30.91 -23.52
CA PRO A 10 47.00 -29.85 -24.10
C PRO A 10 46.12 -29.24 -23.00
N TYR A 11 46.27 -27.94 -22.79
CA TYR A 11 45.34 -27.18 -21.95
C TYR A 11 43.93 -27.36 -22.53
N ILE A 12 43.02 -27.92 -21.72
CA ILE A 12 41.63 -28.12 -22.13
C ILE A 12 40.99 -26.74 -22.30
N ARG A 13 40.74 -26.35 -23.54
CA ARG A 13 40.03 -25.11 -23.86
C ARG A 13 38.53 -25.40 -23.89
N LEU A 14 37.83 -25.02 -22.84
CA LEU A 14 36.37 -25.12 -22.76
C LEU A 14 35.72 -24.01 -23.60
N HIS A 15 34.94 -24.40 -24.61
CA HIS A 15 34.15 -23.47 -25.41
C HIS A 15 32.80 -23.20 -24.72
N ILE A 16 32.60 -21.98 -24.24
CA ILE A 16 31.36 -21.58 -23.56
C ILE A 16 30.37 -21.07 -24.62
N SER A 17 29.30 -21.84 -24.84
CA SER A 17 28.21 -21.49 -25.75
C SER A 17 26.93 -21.26 -24.94
N THR A 18 26.40 -20.03 -24.97
CA THR A 18 25.19 -19.65 -24.23
C THR A 18 23.96 -20.43 -24.72
N LYS A 19 23.85 -20.63 -26.03
CA LYS A 19 22.72 -21.35 -26.65
C LYS A 19 22.70 -22.82 -26.25
N ASP A 20 23.85 -23.48 -26.28
CA ASP A 20 23.96 -24.88 -25.88
C ASP A 20 23.77 -25.05 -24.37
N SER A 21 24.26 -24.10 -23.57
CA SER A 21 24.06 -24.11 -22.12
C SER A 21 22.58 -23.95 -21.76
N TYR A 22 21.87 -22.99 -22.36
CA TYR A 22 20.44 -22.80 -22.14
C TYR A 22 19.65 -24.07 -22.44
N ASN A 23 19.89 -24.69 -23.60
CA ASN A 23 19.17 -25.90 -23.99
C ASN A 23 19.43 -27.09 -23.04
N LYS A 24 20.64 -27.18 -22.45
CA LYS A 24 20.97 -28.25 -21.48
C LYS A 24 20.27 -28.10 -20.13
N PHE A 25 19.90 -26.89 -19.74
CA PHE A 25 19.23 -26.60 -18.46
C PHE A 25 17.75 -26.25 -18.61
N LYS A 26 17.26 -26.08 -19.85
CA LYS A 26 15.85 -25.82 -20.13
C LYS A 26 14.99 -26.97 -19.58
N GLY A 27 14.01 -26.62 -18.74
CA GLY A 27 13.10 -27.58 -18.11
C GLY A 27 13.67 -28.30 -16.89
N LYS A 28 14.89 -27.97 -16.44
CA LYS A 28 15.41 -28.39 -15.14
C LYS A 28 15.07 -27.34 -14.10
N TYR A 29 14.57 -27.79 -12.96
CA TYR A 29 14.20 -26.94 -11.83
C TYR A 29 14.91 -27.45 -10.59
N LEU A 30 15.33 -26.52 -9.73
CA LEU A 30 15.83 -26.87 -8.42
C LEU A 30 14.62 -27.06 -7.50
N THR A 31 14.56 -28.21 -6.85
CA THR A 31 13.54 -28.53 -5.83
C THR A 31 14.28 -29.16 -4.66
N GLY A 32 13.90 -28.81 -3.44
CA GLY A 32 14.52 -29.38 -2.24
C GLY A 32 14.55 -28.43 -1.06
N ASP A 33 14.47 -29.04 0.13
CA ASP A 33 14.53 -28.40 1.43
C ASP A 33 16.00 -28.36 1.91
N VAL A 34 16.72 -27.32 1.47
CA VAL A 34 18.19 -27.20 1.66
C VAL A 34 18.49 -25.90 2.40
N ASP A 35 19.32 -25.98 3.46
CA ASP A 35 19.81 -24.81 4.20
C ASP A 35 21.27 -24.49 3.82
N PHE A 36 21.53 -23.26 3.41
CA PHE A 36 22.86 -22.68 3.15
C PHE A 36 23.41 -21.91 4.35
N SER A 37 22.69 -21.88 5.47
CA SER A 37 23.11 -21.08 6.64
C SER A 37 24.30 -21.67 7.42
N ASP A 38 24.86 -22.80 6.96
CA ASP A 38 25.93 -23.60 7.61
C ASP A 38 25.63 -23.96 9.08
N ARG A 39 24.38 -23.77 9.53
CA ARG A 39 23.90 -24.06 10.88
C ARG A 39 22.87 -25.16 10.81
N ILE A 40 23.12 -26.27 11.50
CA ILE A 40 22.13 -27.33 11.64
C ILE A 40 21.05 -26.86 12.63
N GLY A 41 19.88 -26.50 12.11
CA GLY A 41 18.70 -26.12 12.90
C GLY A 41 17.44 -26.76 12.32
N LYS A 42 16.36 -26.78 13.10
CA LYS A 42 15.06 -27.33 12.64
C LYS A 42 14.40 -26.50 11.53
N LYS A 43 14.76 -25.23 11.41
CA LYS A 43 14.19 -24.29 10.45
C LYS A 43 15.27 -23.86 9.47
N PHE A 44 15.03 -24.11 8.19
CA PHE A 44 15.86 -23.69 7.08
C PHE A 44 15.83 -22.16 6.98
N ARG A 45 17.00 -21.53 6.97
CA ARG A 45 17.12 -20.06 6.98
C ARG A 45 17.48 -19.48 5.62
N THR A 46 18.12 -20.26 4.76
CA THR A 46 18.57 -19.81 3.45
C THR A 46 18.55 -21.01 2.53
N GLY A 47 17.80 -20.99 1.43
CA GLY A 47 17.64 -22.17 0.61
C GLY A 47 17.18 -21.85 -0.80
N TYR A 48 17.01 -22.89 -1.61
CA TYR A 48 16.31 -22.77 -2.89
C TYR A 48 14.79 -22.58 -2.71
N ASP A 49 14.29 -22.76 -1.49
CA ASP A 49 12.87 -22.62 -1.18
C ASP A 49 12.50 -21.16 -0.92
N SER A 50 11.74 -20.59 -1.86
CA SER A 50 11.15 -19.25 -1.77
C SER A 50 10.05 -19.14 -0.70
N ARG A 51 9.75 -20.23 0.02
CA ARG A 51 8.83 -20.21 1.17
C ARG A 51 9.37 -19.43 2.35
N SER A 52 10.69 -19.35 2.52
CA SER A 52 11.31 -18.62 3.65
C SER A 52 11.32 -17.09 3.48
N GLY A 53 10.15 -16.48 3.35
CA GLY A 53 9.96 -15.02 3.33
C GLY A 53 9.33 -14.47 4.61
N GLU A 54 9.24 -13.14 4.72
CA GLU A 54 8.50 -12.44 5.80
C GLU A 54 7.01 -12.78 5.81
N TRP A 55 6.50 -13.28 4.68
CA TRP A 55 5.10 -13.64 4.43
C TRP A 55 4.77 -15.11 4.70
N ASP A 56 5.67 -15.88 5.32
CA ASP A 56 5.46 -17.30 5.55
C ASP A 56 4.50 -17.53 6.74
N LEU A 57 3.46 -18.34 6.57
CA LEU A 57 2.59 -18.76 7.67
C LEU A 57 3.28 -19.85 8.49
N ALA A 58 2.98 -19.93 9.79
CA ALA A 58 3.50 -21.02 10.61
C ALA A 58 2.92 -22.35 10.09
N GLY A 59 3.78 -23.35 9.90
CA GLY A 59 3.35 -24.70 9.52
C GLY A 59 2.48 -25.34 10.61
N GLU A 60 1.69 -26.34 10.24
CA GLU A 60 0.80 -27.06 11.15
C GLU A 60 1.60 -27.66 12.32
N GLY A 61 1.32 -27.19 13.54
CA GLY A 61 1.99 -27.63 14.77
C GLY A 61 3.19 -26.77 15.22
N GLU A 62 3.61 -25.76 14.47
CA GLU A 62 4.62 -24.79 14.91
C GLU A 62 3.99 -23.59 15.65
N LYS A 63 4.72 -23.03 16.63
CA LYS A 63 4.29 -21.79 17.30
C LYS A 63 4.54 -20.60 16.38
N GLU A 64 3.49 -19.82 16.13
CA GLU A 64 3.55 -18.58 15.36
C GLU A 64 4.56 -17.58 15.95
N SER A 65 5.38 -16.98 15.09
CA SER A 65 6.10 -15.77 15.41
C SER A 65 5.13 -14.59 15.61
N PRO A 66 5.43 -13.59 16.46
CA PRO A 66 4.58 -12.42 16.64
C PRO A 66 4.21 -11.71 15.32
N ILE A 67 5.13 -11.65 14.35
CA ILE A 67 4.86 -11.05 13.04
C ILE A 67 3.88 -11.89 12.22
N GLN A 68 4.05 -13.22 12.21
CA GLN A 68 3.16 -14.15 11.51
C GLN A 68 1.74 -14.10 12.11
N LYS A 69 1.66 -14.02 13.44
CA LYS A 69 0.39 -13.84 14.15
C LYS A 69 -0.28 -12.52 13.77
N CYS A 70 0.47 -11.42 13.69
CA CYS A 70 -0.05 -10.13 13.23
C CYS A 70 -0.62 -10.23 11.80
N LEU A 71 0.12 -10.87 10.89
CA LEU A 71 -0.30 -11.06 9.50
C LEU A 71 -1.56 -11.93 9.38
N ARG A 72 -1.63 -13.05 10.12
CA ARG A 72 -2.86 -13.88 10.16
C ARG A 72 -4.05 -13.07 10.67
N LEU A 73 -3.88 -12.36 11.77
CA LEU A 73 -4.95 -11.51 12.33
C LEU A 73 -5.38 -10.41 11.36
N GLN A 74 -4.44 -9.86 10.57
CA GLN A 74 -4.76 -8.89 9.53
C GLN A 74 -5.65 -9.51 8.43
N CYS A 75 -5.36 -10.74 8.00
CA CYS A 75 -6.20 -11.47 7.05
C CYS A 75 -7.58 -11.76 7.63
N GLU A 76 -7.67 -12.30 8.85
CA GLU A 76 -8.94 -12.57 9.53
C GLU A 76 -9.80 -11.30 9.68
N MET A 77 -9.18 -10.17 9.98
CA MET A 77 -9.88 -8.90 10.12
C MET A 77 -10.38 -8.34 8.78
N ASN A 78 -9.63 -8.56 7.68
CA ASN A 78 -10.08 -8.20 6.34
C ASN A 78 -11.27 -9.06 5.91
N GLU A 79 -11.23 -10.37 6.14
CA GLU A 79 -12.35 -11.28 5.89
C GLU A 79 -13.60 -10.84 6.66
N LEU A 80 -13.45 -10.52 7.95
CA LEU A 80 -14.55 -10.00 8.76
C LEU A 80 -15.11 -8.67 8.21
N MET A 81 -14.26 -7.78 7.68
CA MET A 81 -14.70 -6.53 7.05
C MET A 81 -15.51 -6.80 5.78
N GLU A 82 -15.10 -7.78 4.98
CA GLU A 82 -15.85 -8.22 3.80
C GLU A 82 -17.22 -8.82 4.19
N GLU A 83 -17.27 -9.65 5.24
CA GLU A 83 -18.53 -10.19 5.76
C GLU A 83 -19.49 -9.11 6.27
N ILE A 84 -18.98 -8.11 6.99
CA ILE A 84 -19.79 -7.00 7.51
C ILE A 84 -20.31 -6.13 6.36
N THR A 85 -19.48 -5.83 5.35
CA THR A 85 -19.91 -5.05 4.18
C THR A 85 -20.94 -5.78 3.35
N ALA A 86 -20.74 -7.08 3.07
CA ALA A 86 -21.75 -7.93 2.45
C ALA A 86 -23.05 -7.92 3.26
N SER A 87 -22.94 -8.08 4.58
CA SER A 87 -24.07 -8.07 5.51
C SER A 87 -24.85 -6.76 5.58
N GLN A 88 -24.22 -5.60 5.32
CA GLN A 88 -24.89 -4.30 5.24
C GLN A 88 -25.71 -4.15 3.95
N THR A 89 -25.25 -4.75 2.85
CA THR A 89 -25.94 -4.67 1.55
C THR A 89 -27.17 -5.56 1.45
N ASP A 90 -27.30 -6.55 2.33
CA ASP A 90 -28.47 -7.42 2.40
C ASP A 90 -29.72 -6.64 2.83
N ALA A 91 -30.67 -6.50 1.90
CA ALA A 91 -31.93 -5.76 2.11
C ALA A 91 -32.92 -6.46 3.06
N SER A 92 -32.64 -7.71 3.47
CA SER A 92 -33.52 -8.55 4.30
C SER A 92 -33.45 -8.28 5.82
N LYS A 93 -32.46 -7.53 6.28
CA LYS A 93 -32.18 -7.32 7.72
C LYS A 93 -32.97 -6.15 8.31
N THR A 94 -33.43 -6.33 9.55
CA THR A 94 -34.21 -5.33 10.30
C THR A 94 -33.37 -4.09 10.64
N LYS A 95 -34.03 -2.95 10.92
CA LYS A 95 -33.35 -1.68 11.22
C LYS A 95 -32.39 -1.77 12.43
N GLU A 96 -32.73 -2.60 13.41
CA GLU A 96 -31.93 -2.81 14.63
C GLU A 96 -30.66 -3.64 14.34
N GLU A 97 -30.78 -4.67 13.50
CA GLU A 97 -29.62 -5.45 13.04
C GLU A 97 -28.65 -4.58 12.25
N LYS A 98 -29.17 -3.74 11.34
CA LYS A 98 -28.36 -2.79 10.55
C LYS A 98 -27.57 -1.81 11.42
N ALA A 99 -28.21 -1.24 12.45
CA ALA A 99 -27.53 -0.36 13.40
C ALA A 99 -26.44 -1.10 14.21
N SER A 100 -26.65 -2.37 14.54
CA SER A 100 -25.62 -3.18 15.21
C SER A 100 -24.43 -3.47 14.30
N TYR A 101 -24.66 -3.78 13.02
CA TYR A 101 -23.59 -4.03 12.05
C TYR A 101 -22.80 -2.76 11.75
N GLU A 102 -23.46 -1.60 11.74
CA GLU A 102 -22.79 -0.30 11.58
C GLU A 102 -21.85 0.00 12.75
N ALA A 103 -22.30 -0.20 14.00
CA ALA A 103 -21.45 -0.02 15.17
C ALA A 103 -20.26 -1.00 15.20
N VAL A 104 -20.47 -2.27 14.80
CA VAL A 104 -19.40 -3.27 14.70
C VAL A 104 -18.45 -2.92 13.56
N PHE A 105 -18.96 -2.43 12.43
CA PHE A 105 -18.17 -1.97 11.30
C PHE A 105 -17.22 -0.84 11.70
N ASP A 106 -17.69 0.17 12.42
CA ASP A 106 -16.86 1.30 12.87
C ASP A 106 -15.71 0.84 13.78
N VAL A 107 -15.97 -0.10 14.69
CA VAL A 107 -14.94 -0.67 15.58
C VAL A 107 -13.90 -1.46 14.78
N VAL A 108 -14.34 -2.29 13.84
CA VAL A 108 -13.44 -3.08 12.97
C VAL A 108 -12.61 -2.19 12.06
N VAL A 109 -13.22 -1.16 11.46
CA VAL A 109 -12.53 -0.16 10.62
C VAL A 109 -11.50 0.63 11.44
N TYR A 110 -11.85 1.01 12.67
CA TYR A 110 -10.91 1.67 13.57
C TYR A 110 -9.70 0.77 13.88
N PHE A 111 -9.94 -0.50 14.18
CA PHE A 111 -8.88 -1.48 14.44
C PHE A 111 -8.01 -1.76 13.20
N ALA A 112 -8.60 -1.84 12.00
CA ALA A 112 -7.88 -1.99 10.74
C ALA A 112 -7.00 -0.78 10.43
N LYS A 113 -7.52 0.44 10.63
CA LYS A 113 -6.74 1.67 10.52
C LYS A 113 -5.57 1.68 11.52
N ALA A 114 -5.78 1.19 12.74
CA ALA A 114 -4.71 1.07 13.73
C ALA A 114 -3.65 0.03 13.35
N ALA A 115 -4.04 -1.12 12.78
CA ALA A 115 -3.12 -2.17 12.35
C ALA A 115 -2.30 -1.78 11.09
N LEU A 116 -2.87 -0.94 10.21
CA LEU A 116 -2.18 -0.41 9.03
C LEU A 116 -1.14 0.67 9.36
N LEU A 117 -1.21 1.26 10.56
CA LEU A 117 -0.18 2.19 11.04
C LEU A 117 1.07 1.39 11.39
N GLN A 118 1.99 1.28 10.43
CA GLN A 118 3.33 0.77 10.68
C GLN A 118 4.00 1.68 11.71
N PRO A 119 4.33 1.21 12.93
CA PRO A 119 4.87 2.06 13.98
C PRO A 119 6.18 2.75 13.55
N SER A 120 6.93 2.12 12.65
CA SER A 120 8.18 2.63 12.07
C SER A 120 7.99 3.84 11.13
N GLN A 121 6.80 4.03 10.57
CA GLN A 121 6.50 5.13 9.63
C GLN A 121 5.77 6.30 10.29
N LEU A 122 5.37 6.15 11.55
CA LEU A 122 4.50 7.12 12.23
C LEU A 122 5.17 8.48 12.41
N ASP A 123 6.44 8.50 12.83
CA ASP A 123 7.23 9.73 13.00
C ASP A 123 7.46 10.48 11.66
N VAL A 124 7.69 9.72 10.58
CA VAL A 124 7.83 10.28 9.22
C VAL A 124 6.50 10.86 8.73
N ILE A 125 5.38 10.17 8.98
CA ILE A 125 4.04 10.63 8.62
C ILE A 125 3.66 11.87 9.42
N GLU A 126 3.95 11.89 10.73
CA GLU A 126 3.71 13.03 11.62
C GLU A 126 4.51 14.26 11.17
N GLY A 127 5.80 14.08 10.83
CA GLY A 127 6.62 15.15 10.27
C GLY A 127 6.07 15.70 8.94
N ARG A 128 5.59 14.83 8.04
CA ARG A 128 4.97 15.24 6.76
C ARG A 128 3.65 15.98 6.98
N LEU A 129 2.80 15.51 7.88
CA LEU A 129 1.55 16.17 8.27
C LEU A 129 1.81 17.54 8.90
N GLY A 130 2.78 17.63 9.81
CA GLY A 130 3.20 18.90 10.41
C GLY A 130 3.67 19.91 9.37
N ASN A 131 4.41 19.45 8.34
CA ASN A 131 4.80 20.31 7.23
C ASN A 131 3.61 20.73 6.36
N LEU A 132 2.68 19.82 6.08
CA LEU A 132 1.45 20.15 5.34
C LEU A 132 0.63 21.22 6.06
N VAL A 133 0.44 21.08 7.38
CA VAL A 133 -0.28 22.06 8.20
C VAL A 133 0.41 23.43 8.15
N LYS A 134 1.75 23.46 8.26
CA LYS A 134 2.51 24.72 8.10
C LYS A 134 2.29 25.36 6.73
N THR A 135 2.28 24.57 5.66
CA THR A 135 2.01 25.10 4.31
C THR A 135 0.59 25.59 4.15
N MET A 136 -0.40 24.89 4.73
CA MET A 136 -1.81 25.29 4.69
C MET A 136 -2.04 26.60 5.42
N ASN A 137 -1.44 26.75 6.61
CA ASN A 137 -1.50 28.01 7.37
C ASN A 137 -0.80 29.16 6.63
N ALA A 138 0.37 28.91 6.03
CA ALA A 138 1.05 29.92 5.22
C ALA A 138 0.24 30.36 3.99
N ILE A 139 -0.52 29.45 3.38
CA ILE A 139 -1.44 29.76 2.27
C ILE A 139 -2.62 30.60 2.79
N GLN A 140 -3.22 30.21 3.92
CA GLN A 140 -4.32 30.97 4.54
C GLN A 140 -3.88 32.40 4.90
N GLU A 141 -2.69 32.56 5.48
CA GLU A 141 -2.12 33.87 5.79
C GLU A 141 -1.83 34.69 4.53
N LYS A 142 -1.27 34.08 3.47
CA LYS A 142 -1.03 34.76 2.19
C LYS A 142 -2.33 35.14 1.47
N SER A 143 -3.36 34.31 1.56
CA SER A 143 -4.71 34.59 1.04
C SER A 143 -5.34 35.76 1.81
N SER A 144 -5.19 35.80 3.14
CA SER A 144 -5.70 36.90 3.98
C SER A 144 -4.89 38.20 3.82
N ALA A 145 -3.60 38.09 3.51
CA ALA A 145 -2.70 39.23 3.26
C ALA A 145 -2.94 39.89 1.88
N ASN A 146 -3.53 39.17 0.93
CA ASN A 146 -4.01 39.73 -0.33
C ASN A 146 -5.34 40.47 -0.09
N GLY A 147 -5.30 41.65 0.56
CA GLY A 147 -6.48 42.50 0.81
C GLY A 147 -7.25 42.95 -0.45
N GLN A 148 -6.78 42.59 -1.64
CA GLN A 148 -7.51 42.76 -2.89
C GLN A 148 -8.66 41.75 -3.06
N ASP A 149 -8.58 40.55 -2.48
CA ASP A 149 -9.59 39.51 -2.68
C ASP A 149 -10.89 39.83 -1.91
N ALA A 150 -10.76 40.22 -0.63
CA ALA A 150 -11.89 40.66 0.18
C ALA A 150 -12.60 41.91 -0.41
N ASN A 151 -11.83 42.88 -0.93
CA ASN A 151 -12.42 44.06 -1.61
C ASN A 151 -13.10 43.68 -2.93
N ARG A 152 -12.58 42.66 -3.63
CA ARG A 152 -13.14 42.15 -4.88
C ARG A 152 -14.44 41.38 -4.63
N GLU A 153 -14.49 40.52 -3.62
CA GLU A 153 -15.70 39.82 -3.17
C GLU A 153 -16.78 40.81 -2.73
N GLN A 154 -16.42 41.85 -2.00
CA GLN A 154 -17.36 42.90 -1.58
C GLN A 154 -17.95 43.66 -2.78
N LYS A 155 -17.12 44.01 -3.79
CA LYS A 155 -17.60 44.59 -5.05
C LYS A 155 -18.48 43.64 -5.86
N ILE A 156 -18.19 42.34 -5.84
CA ILE A 156 -19.01 41.34 -6.54
C ILE A 156 -20.41 41.27 -5.91
N LEU A 157 -20.51 41.31 -4.58
CA LEU A 157 -21.79 41.35 -3.86
C LEU A 157 -22.58 42.62 -4.17
N GLU A 158 -21.94 43.80 -4.15
CA GLU A 158 -22.61 45.06 -4.50
C GLU A 158 -23.13 45.07 -5.94
N LEU A 159 -22.34 44.57 -6.90
CA LEU A 159 -22.76 44.45 -8.30
C LEU A 159 -23.92 43.47 -8.47
N TYR A 160 -23.92 42.37 -7.73
CA TYR A 160 -25.01 41.40 -7.75
C TYR A 160 -26.33 42.03 -7.27
N ASP A 161 -26.29 42.79 -6.18
CA ASP A 161 -27.49 43.48 -5.66
C ASP A 161 -28.01 44.54 -6.64
N ILE A 162 -27.13 45.30 -7.30
CA ILE A 162 -27.52 46.25 -8.35
C ILE A 162 -28.16 45.52 -9.54
N ALA A 163 -27.56 44.43 -10.01
CA ALA A 163 -28.12 43.64 -11.11
C ALA A 163 -29.52 43.11 -10.77
N LYS A 164 -29.69 42.56 -9.56
CA LYS A 164 -30.97 42.01 -9.11
C LYS A 164 -32.06 43.07 -8.93
N THR A 165 -31.71 44.26 -8.45
CA THR A 165 -32.66 45.38 -8.31
C THR A 165 -33.05 46.00 -9.64
N THR A 166 -32.15 45.96 -10.62
CA THR A 166 -32.39 46.49 -11.98
C THR A 166 -33.02 45.46 -12.92
N GLU A 167 -33.00 44.18 -12.59
CA GLU A 167 -33.62 43.10 -13.38
C GLU A 167 -35.10 43.32 -13.75
N PRO A 168 -36.00 43.73 -12.83
CA PRO A 168 -37.38 44.04 -13.23
C PRO A 168 -37.47 45.23 -14.19
N ILE A 169 -36.52 46.18 -14.13
CA ILE A 169 -36.46 47.34 -15.03
C ILE A 169 -35.97 46.91 -16.42
N ALA A 170 -35.01 45.98 -16.49
CA ALA A 170 -34.52 45.43 -17.75
C ALA A 170 -35.59 44.62 -18.49
N GLN A 171 -36.51 43.95 -17.77
CA GLN A 171 -37.59 43.14 -18.36
C GLN A 171 -38.67 43.99 -19.04
N ILE A 172 -38.91 45.22 -18.58
CA ILE A 172 -39.90 46.15 -19.16
C ILE A 172 -39.33 47.06 -20.26
N LEU A 173 -38.01 47.10 -20.40
CA LEU A 173 -37.32 47.95 -21.39
C LEU A 173 -37.62 47.61 -22.87
N PRO A 174 -37.83 46.34 -23.28
CA PRO A 174 -38.21 45.97 -24.64
C PRO A 174 -39.69 46.25 -24.98
N GLU A 175 -40.54 46.47 -23.96
CA GLU A 175 -41.97 46.76 -24.12
C GLU A 175 -42.27 48.27 -24.16
N MET A 176 -41.23 49.12 -24.09
CA MET A 176 -41.31 50.58 -24.27
C MET A 176 -41.08 51.03 -25.72
#